data_AF-A0A292SBT4-F1
#
_entry.id   AF-A0A292SBT4-F1
#
_cell.length_a   1.000
_cell.length_b   1.000
_cell.length_c   1.000
_cell.angle_alpha   90.00
_cell.angle_beta   90.00
_cell.angle_gamma   90.00
#
_symmetry.space_group_name_H-M   'P 1'
#
loop_
_entity.id
_entity.type
_entity.pdbx_description
1 polymer ?
#
loop_
_entity_poly.entity_id
_entity_poly.type
_entity_poly.pdbx_seq_one_letter_code
_entity_poly.pdbx_strand_id
1 'polypeptide(L)'
;MGTNVSNNVNTTERTYKPQASQSGQKTSAQNSIYDAKQPQTHDNGSTENKNISTEIDKILEKICEKFKKYGLTVEDLKKNPLIQKVCNLTDEQLAKIPDKEKAVKMYVECLETAIKDSIVDGKIDLNQVSKLSNDYFIAVSTGWTIEGFKKHNSTHEKHSLIDRLIASGCLPKDATLENTPEPQIKRAIRRYFRQIIKYAESNPSEKDIKLQLQTFGRLLINSSEQEKALFLEVVQTLYQRNRLKGLEALFASCKTDKTRQAVAAEAGSPEYIKELTTTPDADGQVMSEDDVTAASALIAENQSEEDRTQAHEDYDNARAEWFEKNKDALEALDQKLKKAEVEGIEPELTDAEKQLLIERQNFIKAVSAGEFIGVQENKFLSDEFKELHLSDLNKDAYEVPDYKDILNQINEYIEKNPNALTTTSKEQFTKTMDKATNGNYSTVASGSDAELKAPVQTNTEKEDTTPDLGFATRENVDTSRLTALRQQIMTTDNKQSFKVEKNNTTNPIKTANTLNEKMSEAANNQDRLAIIKEFFEKSPMLKKALEKYVIGATDSLTILNALPTNARKYLAQKLTQKGLLKEEDIEKLKLSINEKQLLITMYRKIQKPEEV
;
A
#
# COMPACT_ATOMS: atom_id res chain seq x y z
N MET A 1 -45.96 -8.58 46.91
CA MET A 1 -45.98 -7.74 45.69
C MET A 1 -44.60 -7.98 45.07
N GLY A 2 -44.40 -8.75 44.01
CA GLY A 2 -45.20 -8.90 42.78
C GLY A 2 -44.48 -8.11 41.67
N THR A 3 -44.11 -8.65 40.50
CA THR A 3 -44.33 -10.01 39.96
C THR A 3 -43.31 -10.29 38.84
N ASN A 4 -42.91 -11.55 38.63
CA ASN A 4 -42.27 -11.97 37.37
C ASN A 4 -43.28 -11.89 36.21
N VAL A 5 -42.82 -11.52 35.00
CA VAL A 5 -43.49 -11.89 33.73
C VAL A 5 -42.44 -12.21 32.68
N SER A 6 -42.60 -13.37 32.03
CA SER A 6 -41.75 -13.91 30.96
C SER A 6 -42.07 -13.30 29.59
N ASN A 7 -41.28 -13.62 28.56
CA ASN A 7 -41.87 -13.93 27.24
C ASN A 7 -41.01 -14.88 26.39
N ASN A 8 -41.67 -15.86 25.79
CA ASN A 8 -41.12 -16.81 24.80
C ASN A 8 -40.94 -16.14 23.43
N VAL A 9 -40.00 -16.64 22.61
CA VAL A 9 -40.26 -16.96 21.19
C VAL A 9 -39.56 -18.28 20.82
N ASN A 10 -40.20 -19.08 19.96
CA ASN A 10 -39.82 -20.45 19.58
C ASN A 10 -38.55 -20.57 18.72
N THR A 11 -37.88 -21.71 18.87
CA THR A 11 -37.01 -22.32 17.85
C THR A 11 -37.82 -23.30 16.99
N THR A 12 -37.57 -23.33 15.68
CA THR A 12 -38.02 -24.42 14.78
C THR A 12 -36.90 -24.84 13.85
N GLU A 13 -36.28 -25.97 14.18
CA GLU A 13 -35.40 -26.71 13.28
C GLU A 13 -36.21 -27.33 12.13
N ARG A 14 -35.66 -27.39 10.92
CA ARG A 14 -36.17 -28.23 9.83
C ARG A 14 -35.11 -29.22 9.40
N THR A 15 -35.26 -30.46 9.83
CA THR A 15 -34.53 -31.61 9.32
C THR A 15 -35.15 -32.08 8.00
N TYR A 16 -34.33 -32.38 6.98
CA TYR A 16 -34.76 -33.15 5.82
C TYR A 16 -33.95 -34.45 5.72
N LYS A 17 -34.65 -35.59 5.64
CA LYS A 17 -34.05 -36.92 5.39
C LYS A 17 -33.99 -37.20 3.88
N PRO A 18 -32.96 -37.92 3.40
CA PRO A 18 -32.92 -38.38 2.01
C PRO A 18 -33.78 -39.63 1.79
N GLN A 19 -34.35 -39.77 0.60
CA GLN A 19 -34.92 -41.02 0.08
C GLN A 19 -34.01 -41.61 -1.00
N ALA A 20 -33.91 -42.94 -1.02
CA ALA A 20 -33.22 -43.69 -2.06
C ALA A 20 -34.13 -44.81 -2.57
N SER A 21 -34.10 -45.10 -3.88
CA SER A 21 -34.05 -46.47 -4.46
C SER A 21 -34.19 -46.53 -6.00
N GLN A 22 -33.07 -46.87 -6.66
CA GLN A 22 -32.90 -47.87 -7.74
C GLN A 22 -33.85 -48.04 -8.96
N SER A 23 -33.19 -47.99 -10.13
CA SER A 23 -33.16 -49.00 -11.24
C SER A 23 -34.05 -48.85 -12.51
N GLY A 24 -33.41 -49.06 -13.67
CA GLY A 24 -34.02 -49.21 -15.01
C GLY A 24 -32.97 -49.39 -16.14
N GLN A 25 -33.16 -50.35 -17.05
CA GLN A 25 -32.23 -50.80 -18.12
C GLN A 25 -33.02 -51.09 -19.44
N LYS A 26 -32.48 -51.21 -20.67
CA LYS A 26 -31.10 -51.21 -21.23
C LYS A 26 -31.16 -51.00 -22.76
N THR A 27 -30.21 -50.29 -23.38
CA THR A 27 -29.79 -50.41 -24.82
C THR A 27 -28.67 -49.37 -25.12
N SER A 28 -27.42 -49.63 -25.49
CA SER A 28 -26.73 -50.57 -26.41
C SER A 28 -26.71 -50.18 -27.89
N ALA A 29 -25.57 -49.67 -28.36
CA ALA A 29 -25.03 -49.92 -29.69
C ALA A 29 -23.49 -49.80 -29.66
N GLN A 30 -22.77 -50.87 -29.98
CA GLN A 30 -21.33 -50.89 -30.25
C GLN A 30 -21.10 -51.20 -31.74
N ASN A 31 -20.03 -50.64 -32.30
CA ASN A 31 -19.20 -51.27 -33.33
C ASN A 31 -17.75 -51.02 -32.88
N SER A 32 -16.99 -52.01 -32.39
CA SER A 32 -16.20 -53.02 -33.14
C SER A 32 -14.96 -52.37 -33.81
N ILE A 33 -13.73 -52.90 -33.76
CA ILE A 33 -13.25 -54.30 -33.81
C ILE A 33 -11.98 -54.51 -32.93
N TYR A 34 -11.73 -55.78 -32.55
CA TYR A 34 -10.52 -56.44 -32.02
C TYR A 34 -9.12 -55.96 -32.55
N ASP A 35 -7.95 -56.32 -31.98
CA ASP A 35 -7.49 -56.74 -30.64
C ASP A 35 -5.94 -56.98 -30.69
N ALA A 36 -5.28 -56.99 -29.52
CA ALA A 36 -3.95 -57.54 -29.19
C ALA A 36 -2.71 -57.24 -30.09
N LYS A 37 -1.80 -56.40 -29.54
CA LYS A 37 -0.37 -56.76 -29.34
C LYS A 37 0.36 -55.75 -28.43
N GLN A 38 0.78 -56.20 -27.26
CA GLN A 38 2.02 -55.73 -26.61
C GLN A 38 3.22 -56.50 -27.23
N PRO A 39 4.49 -56.03 -27.13
CA PRO A 39 5.00 -55.20 -26.03
C PRO A 39 6.01 -54.07 -26.39
N GLN A 40 6.46 -53.39 -25.34
CA GLN A 40 7.65 -52.52 -25.22
C GLN A 40 7.69 -51.20 -26.02
N THR A 41 7.39 -50.10 -25.29
CA THR A 41 8.01 -48.79 -25.51
C THR A 41 8.92 -48.47 -24.35
N HIS A 42 10.11 -47.93 -24.65
CA HIS A 42 11.13 -47.52 -23.69
C HIS A 42 10.61 -46.44 -22.71
N ASP A 43 11.19 -46.42 -21.51
CA ASP A 43 11.16 -45.26 -20.63
C ASP A 43 11.63 -44.00 -21.36
N ASN A 44 10.81 -42.96 -21.30
CA ASN A 44 11.28 -41.58 -21.29
C ASN A 44 10.45 -40.85 -20.23
N GLY A 45 11.12 -40.39 -19.19
CA GLY A 45 10.49 -40.08 -17.92
C GLY A 45 9.50 -38.92 -18.00
N SER A 46 8.26 -39.18 -17.59
CA SER A 46 7.37 -38.12 -17.11
C SER A 46 7.96 -37.52 -15.84
N THR A 47 8.51 -36.31 -15.93
CA THR A 47 8.69 -35.46 -14.75
C THR A 47 7.31 -35.19 -14.16
N GLU A 48 6.99 -35.90 -13.09
CA GLU A 48 5.80 -35.64 -12.27
C GLU A 48 5.80 -34.16 -11.84
N ASN A 49 4.74 -33.43 -12.20
CA ASN A 49 4.45 -32.14 -11.55
C ASN A 49 4.13 -32.41 -10.08
N LYS A 50 5.15 -32.31 -9.23
CA LYS A 50 5.00 -32.38 -7.78
C LYS A 50 4.51 -31.03 -7.27
N ASN A 51 3.27 -30.99 -6.76
CA ASN A 51 2.74 -29.88 -5.96
C ASN A 51 3.81 -29.41 -4.96
N ILE A 52 4.03 -28.10 -4.86
CA ILE A 52 5.06 -27.49 -4.02
C ILE A 52 4.55 -27.19 -2.60
N SER A 53 3.23 -27.14 -2.40
CA SER A 53 2.58 -27.43 -1.10
C SER A 53 3.15 -28.70 -0.45
N THR A 54 3.39 -29.75 -1.26
CA THR A 54 4.06 -31.00 -0.81
C THR A 54 5.57 -30.87 -0.56
N GLU A 55 6.22 -29.73 -0.79
CA GLU A 55 7.63 -29.51 -0.41
C GLU A 55 7.74 -28.86 0.98
N ILE A 56 6.92 -27.83 1.25
CA ILE A 56 6.84 -27.26 2.60
C ILE A 56 6.32 -28.31 3.58
N ASP A 57 5.26 -29.06 3.23
CA ASP A 57 4.76 -30.13 4.08
C ASP A 57 5.83 -31.21 4.33
N LYS A 58 6.64 -31.60 3.33
CA LYS A 58 7.80 -32.51 3.55
C LYS A 58 8.87 -31.93 4.47
N ILE A 59 9.05 -30.61 4.50
CA ILE A 59 10.00 -29.94 5.41
C ILE A 59 9.43 -29.95 6.83
N LEU A 60 8.16 -29.59 7.00
CA LEU A 60 7.46 -29.63 8.28
C LEU A 60 7.39 -31.07 8.83
N GLU A 61 7.08 -32.07 8.00
CA GLU A 61 7.12 -33.50 8.34
C GLU A 61 8.50 -33.93 8.83
N LYS A 62 9.59 -33.54 8.15
CA LYS A 62 10.96 -33.83 8.59
C LYS A 62 11.29 -33.20 9.94
N ILE A 63 10.79 -31.99 10.22
CA ILE A 63 10.93 -31.35 11.52
C ILE A 63 10.10 -32.13 12.57
N CYS A 64 8.84 -32.46 12.28
CA CYS A 64 7.99 -33.23 13.17
C CYS A 64 8.57 -34.61 13.50
N GLU A 65 9.14 -35.35 12.54
CA GLU A 65 9.81 -36.64 12.82
C GLU A 65 11.02 -36.47 13.76
N LYS A 66 11.83 -35.41 13.62
CA LYS A 66 12.93 -35.11 14.57
C LYS A 66 12.43 -34.89 16.01
N PHE A 67 11.23 -34.31 16.18
CA PHE A 67 10.66 -33.96 17.48
C PHE A 67 9.46 -34.84 17.90
N LYS A 68 9.21 -35.95 17.19
CA LYS A 68 8.04 -36.83 17.38
C LYS A 68 7.86 -37.36 18.79
N LYS A 69 8.98 -37.60 19.49
CA LYS A 69 9.00 -37.98 20.92
C LYS A 69 8.42 -36.93 21.88
N TYR A 70 8.19 -35.71 21.42
CA TYR A 70 7.58 -34.61 22.17
C TYR A 70 6.13 -34.30 21.71
N GLY A 71 5.57 -35.10 20.80
CA GLY A 71 4.18 -34.95 20.33
C GLY A 71 3.94 -33.83 19.31
N LEU A 72 4.98 -33.26 18.70
CA LEU A 72 4.87 -32.17 17.72
C LEU A 72 4.19 -32.64 16.42
N THR A 73 3.12 -31.96 15.99
CA THR A 73 2.44 -32.24 14.71
C THR A 73 2.69 -31.16 13.67
N VAL A 74 2.47 -31.49 12.38
CA VAL A 74 2.58 -30.52 11.28
C VAL A 74 1.58 -29.36 11.45
N GLU A 75 0.36 -29.66 11.93
CA GLU A 75 -0.67 -28.66 12.18
C GLU A 75 -0.35 -27.72 13.35
N ASP A 76 0.53 -28.13 14.28
CA ASP A 76 1.06 -27.21 15.30
C ASP A 76 2.11 -26.27 14.73
N LEU A 77 2.92 -26.73 13.77
CA LEU A 77 3.87 -25.87 13.06
C LEU A 77 3.18 -24.92 12.07
N LYS A 78 2.09 -25.33 11.42
CA LYS A 78 1.27 -24.45 10.54
C LYS A 78 0.61 -23.28 11.28
N LYS A 79 0.51 -23.33 12.61
CA LYS A 79 0.05 -22.21 13.46
C LYS A 79 1.16 -21.20 13.78
N ASN A 80 2.43 -21.52 13.54
CA ASN A 80 3.54 -20.60 13.79
C ASN A 80 3.49 -19.42 12.79
N PRO A 81 3.49 -18.15 13.24
CA PRO A 81 3.40 -16.99 12.35
C PRO A 81 4.52 -16.92 11.29
N LEU A 82 5.71 -17.44 11.59
CA LEU A 82 6.82 -17.53 10.65
C LEU A 82 6.55 -18.54 9.54
N ILE A 83 5.88 -19.66 9.87
CA ILE A 83 5.48 -20.67 8.89
C ILE A 83 4.27 -20.24 8.08
N GLN A 84 3.30 -19.53 8.67
CA GLN A 84 2.19 -18.94 7.92
C GLN A 84 2.67 -17.98 6.81
N LYS A 85 3.71 -17.17 7.07
CA LYS A 85 4.35 -16.33 6.05
C LYS A 85 4.93 -17.13 4.86
N VAL A 86 5.34 -18.38 5.07
CA VAL A 86 5.94 -19.25 4.04
C VAL A 86 4.89 -20.15 3.36
N CYS A 87 3.91 -20.67 4.12
CA CYS A 87 2.83 -21.51 3.61
C CYS A 87 1.79 -20.75 2.75
N ASN A 88 1.74 -19.43 2.85
CA ASN A 88 0.87 -18.59 2.04
C ASN A 88 1.45 -18.29 0.64
N LEU A 89 2.70 -18.67 0.38
CA LEU A 89 3.31 -18.55 -0.94
C LEU A 89 2.82 -19.69 -1.84
N THR A 90 2.39 -19.36 -3.05
CA THR A 90 1.99 -20.34 -4.06
C THR A 90 3.18 -21.14 -4.58
N ASP A 91 2.86 -22.29 -5.17
CA ASP A 91 3.82 -23.17 -5.83
C ASP A 91 4.68 -22.43 -6.88
N GLU A 92 4.08 -21.52 -7.66
CA GLU A 92 4.79 -20.73 -8.68
C GLU A 92 5.71 -19.66 -8.08
N GLN A 93 5.34 -19.05 -6.94
CA GLN A 93 6.20 -18.11 -6.22
C GLN A 93 7.40 -18.83 -5.58
N LEU A 94 7.14 -19.96 -4.93
CA LEU A 94 8.18 -20.80 -4.32
C LEU A 94 9.16 -21.38 -5.34
N ALA A 95 8.76 -21.54 -6.61
CA ALA A 95 9.64 -21.96 -7.69
C ALA A 95 10.55 -20.84 -8.23
N LYS A 96 10.17 -19.56 -8.06
CA LYS A 96 10.88 -18.41 -8.65
C LYS A 96 11.97 -17.82 -7.75
N ILE A 97 11.95 -18.09 -6.44
CA ILE A 97 12.96 -17.61 -5.46
C ILE A 97 14.38 -18.12 -5.81
N PRO A 98 15.32 -17.27 -6.27
CA PRO A 98 16.74 -17.63 -6.30
C PRO A 98 17.22 -17.79 -4.86
N ASP A 99 18.15 -18.72 -4.62
CA ASP A 99 18.54 -19.07 -3.24
C ASP A 99 17.34 -19.60 -2.39
N LYS A 100 16.29 -20.18 -3.00
CA LYS A 100 15.16 -20.88 -2.31
C LYS A 100 15.66 -21.76 -1.18
N GLU A 101 16.67 -22.60 -1.44
CA GLU A 101 17.27 -23.48 -0.44
C GLU A 101 17.81 -22.71 0.77
N LYS A 102 18.42 -21.54 0.58
CA LYS A 102 19.03 -20.72 1.64
C LYS A 102 17.98 -19.96 2.45
N ALA A 103 16.97 -19.39 1.79
CA ALA A 103 15.85 -18.74 2.47
C ALA A 103 15.07 -19.76 3.31
N VAL A 104 14.67 -20.88 2.70
CA VAL A 104 13.98 -21.99 3.39
C VAL A 104 14.86 -22.58 4.50
N LYS A 105 16.16 -22.78 4.26
CA LYS A 105 17.09 -23.25 5.31
C LYS A 105 17.19 -22.28 6.48
N MET A 106 17.17 -20.97 6.25
CA MET A 106 17.14 -19.97 7.33
C MET A 106 15.85 -20.07 8.16
N TYR A 107 14.68 -20.19 7.52
CA TYR A 107 13.41 -20.42 8.21
C TYR A 107 13.43 -21.72 9.03
N VAL A 108 13.92 -22.81 8.44
CA VAL A 108 14.06 -24.13 9.09
C VAL A 108 15.05 -24.08 10.26
N GLU A 109 16.19 -23.40 10.13
CA GLU A 109 17.20 -23.29 11.18
C GLU A 109 16.68 -22.48 12.37
N CYS A 110 16.00 -21.36 12.11
CA CYS A 110 15.32 -20.56 13.14
C CYS A 110 14.24 -21.37 13.86
N LEU A 111 13.39 -22.10 13.11
CA LEU A 111 12.32 -22.91 13.68
C LEU A 111 12.84 -24.13 14.46
N GLU A 112 13.76 -24.91 13.90
CA GLU A 112 14.34 -26.09 14.60
C GLU A 112 15.09 -25.68 15.87
N THR A 113 15.74 -24.52 15.88
CA THR A 113 16.43 -24.01 17.07
C THR A 113 15.43 -23.51 18.10
N ALA A 114 14.40 -22.77 17.69
CA ALA A 114 13.30 -22.35 18.55
C ALA A 114 12.56 -23.54 19.19
N ILE A 115 12.32 -24.63 18.44
CA ILE A 115 11.74 -25.87 19.00
C ILE A 115 12.66 -26.46 20.07
N LYS A 116 13.97 -26.60 19.81
CA LYS A 116 14.93 -27.14 20.80
C LYS A 116 14.96 -26.29 22.08
N ASP A 117 15.03 -24.97 21.93
CA ASP A 117 15.12 -24.03 23.04
C ASP A 117 13.78 -23.81 23.78
N SER A 118 12.68 -24.39 23.29
CA SER A 118 11.33 -24.35 23.90
C SER A 118 10.88 -25.69 24.51
N ILE A 119 11.77 -26.67 24.65
CA ILE A 119 11.48 -27.93 25.33
C ILE A 119 11.63 -27.74 26.85
N VAL A 120 10.53 -27.84 27.57
CA VAL A 120 10.47 -27.77 29.04
C VAL A 120 9.79 -29.04 29.56
N ASP A 121 10.40 -29.73 30.52
CA ASP A 121 9.88 -30.96 31.14
C ASP A 121 9.40 -32.05 30.15
N GLY A 122 10.06 -32.14 29.00
CA GLY A 122 9.71 -33.11 27.96
C GLY A 122 8.48 -32.76 27.12
N LYS A 123 8.02 -31.50 27.15
CA LYS A 123 6.97 -30.94 26.27
C LYS A 123 7.50 -29.72 25.54
N ILE A 124 6.92 -29.40 24.39
CA ILE A 124 7.24 -28.20 23.61
C ILE A 124 6.23 -27.10 23.95
N ASP A 125 6.70 -25.93 24.37
CA ASP A 125 5.87 -24.72 24.48
C ASP A 125 5.76 -24.04 23.10
N LEU A 126 4.64 -24.26 22.42
CA LEU A 126 4.38 -23.71 21.07
C LEU A 126 4.30 -22.17 21.04
N ASN A 127 3.96 -21.52 22.15
CA ASN A 127 3.96 -20.05 22.23
C ASN A 127 5.40 -19.54 22.27
N GLN A 128 6.25 -20.20 23.07
CA GLN A 128 7.67 -19.89 23.13
C GLN A 128 8.38 -20.23 21.81
N VAL A 129 8.01 -21.32 21.11
CA VAL A 129 8.50 -21.61 19.74
C VAL A 129 8.16 -20.47 18.79
N SER A 130 6.89 -20.02 18.78
CA SER A 130 6.43 -18.94 17.89
C SER A 130 7.16 -17.62 18.14
N LYS A 131 7.45 -17.31 19.41
CA LYS A 131 8.26 -16.16 19.80
C LYS A 131 9.71 -16.32 19.35
N LEU A 132 10.39 -17.38 19.79
CA LEU A 132 11.82 -17.59 19.52
C LEU A 132 12.12 -17.75 18.03
N SER A 133 11.25 -18.39 17.24
CA SER A 133 11.48 -18.52 15.80
C SER A 133 11.46 -17.17 15.10
N ASN A 134 10.59 -16.25 15.53
CA ASN A 134 10.53 -14.88 15.00
C ASN A 134 11.71 -14.02 15.51
N ASP A 135 12.06 -14.13 16.80
CA ASP A 135 13.23 -13.45 17.37
C ASP A 135 14.53 -13.88 16.66
N TYR A 136 14.70 -15.18 16.39
CA TYR A 136 15.85 -15.70 15.64
C TYR A 136 15.82 -15.31 14.17
N PHE A 137 14.65 -15.29 13.52
CA PHE A 137 14.51 -14.80 12.15
C PHE A 137 14.96 -13.34 12.03
N ILE A 138 14.49 -12.45 12.92
CA ILE A 138 14.90 -11.04 12.94
C ILE A 138 16.41 -10.92 13.24
N ALA A 139 16.94 -11.73 14.17
CA ALA A 139 18.36 -11.70 14.48
C ALA A 139 19.21 -12.08 13.25
N VAL A 140 18.83 -13.13 12.51
CA VAL A 140 19.58 -13.57 11.32
C VAL A 140 19.41 -12.60 10.15
N SER A 141 18.20 -12.09 9.89
CA SER A 141 17.98 -11.08 8.82
C SER A 141 18.76 -9.78 9.08
N THR A 142 18.95 -9.43 10.36
CA THR A 142 19.79 -8.29 10.79
C THR A 142 21.27 -8.64 10.99
N GLY A 143 21.72 -9.81 10.51
CA GLY A 143 23.12 -10.16 10.36
C GLY A 143 23.77 -10.91 11.52
N TRP A 144 23.03 -11.37 12.53
CA TRP A 144 23.52 -12.29 13.55
C TRP A 144 23.59 -13.74 13.03
N THR A 145 24.37 -14.59 13.71
CA THR A 145 24.08 -16.03 13.75
C THR A 145 23.21 -16.31 14.96
N ILE A 146 22.38 -17.37 14.95
CA ILE A 146 21.49 -17.67 16.09
C ILE A 146 22.28 -17.83 17.39
N GLU A 147 23.39 -18.59 17.38
CA GLU A 147 24.26 -18.76 18.55
C GLU A 147 25.03 -17.49 18.93
N GLY A 148 25.40 -16.65 17.96
CA GLY A 148 26.00 -15.33 18.23
C GLY A 148 25.02 -14.40 18.95
N PHE A 149 23.77 -14.38 18.50
CA PHE A 149 22.68 -13.65 19.15
C PHE A 149 22.38 -14.21 20.54
N LYS A 150 22.21 -15.54 20.69
CA LYS A 150 21.97 -16.21 21.99
C LYS A 150 23.07 -15.86 22.99
N LYS A 151 24.35 -16.00 22.61
CA LYS A 151 25.50 -15.64 23.45
C LYS A 151 25.49 -14.16 23.85
N HIS A 152 25.25 -13.25 22.90
CA HIS A 152 25.14 -11.82 23.24
C HIS A 152 23.97 -11.57 24.20
N ASN A 153 22.81 -12.16 23.95
CA ASN A 153 21.56 -11.96 24.67
C ASN A 153 21.54 -12.65 26.06
N SER A 154 22.53 -13.50 26.36
CA SER A 154 22.77 -14.05 27.71
C SER A 154 23.80 -13.26 28.53
N THR A 155 24.69 -12.49 27.91
CA THR A 155 25.76 -11.75 28.61
C THR A 155 25.53 -10.23 28.70
N HIS A 156 24.44 -9.72 28.15
CA HIS A 156 24.10 -8.29 28.16
C HIS A 156 22.66 -8.07 28.60
N GLU A 157 22.42 -6.91 29.20
CA GLU A 157 21.08 -6.46 29.58
C GLU A 157 20.19 -6.24 28.35
N LYS A 158 18.91 -6.62 28.50
CA LYS A 158 17.92 -6.58 27.41
C LYS A 158 17.11 -5.29 27.51
N HIS A 159 17.64 -4.23 26.93
CA HIS A 159 16.90 -2.97 26.78
C HIS A 159 15.95 -3.04 25.59
N SER A 160 14.75 -2.49 25.76
CA SER A 160 13.92 -1.95 24.67
C SER A 160 14.60 -0.74 24.01
N LEU A 161 13.97 -0.13 23.00
CA LEU A 161 14.39 1.15 22.45
C LEU A 161 14.38 2.26 23.53
N ILE A 162 13.25 2.46 24.22
CA ILE A 162 13.14 3.49 25.27
C ILE A 162 14.14 3.22 26.41
N ASP A 163 14.20 1.99 26.94
CA ASP A 163 15.19 1.61 27.96
C ASP A 163 16.62 1.95 27.52
N ARG A 164 16.94 1.75 26.24
CA ARG A 164 18.28 2.01 25.71
C ARG A 164 18.58 3.50 25.60
N LEU A 165 17.60 4.32 25.27
CA LEU A 165 17.73 5.78 25.26
C LEU A 165 17.90 6.33 26.69
N ILE A 166 17.25 5.72 27.69
CA ILE A 166 17.45 6.05 29.10
C ILE A 166 18.85 5.62 29.55
N ALA A 167 19.25 4.37 29.28
CA ALA A 167 20.56 3.83 29.65
C ALA A 167 21.74 4.56 28.98
N SER A 168 21.54 5.17 27.81
CA SER A 168 22.54 6.02 27.14
C SER A 168 22.52 7.49 27.58
N GLY A 169 21.60 7.89 28.46
CA GLY A 169 21.42 9.29 28.87
C GLY A 169 20.87 10.20 27.76
N CYS A 170 20.25 9.63 26.74
CA CYS A 170 19.52 10.37 25.71
C CYS A 170 18.10 10.75 26.16
N LEU A 171 17.52 10.04 27.13
CA LEU A 171 16.27 10.38 27.83
C LEU A 171 16.45 10.42 29.37
N PRO A 172 15.57 11.14 30.10
CA PRO A 172 15.49 11.09 31.57
C PRO A 172 15.22 9.68 32.11
N LYS A 173 15.57 9.43 33.39
CA LYS A 173 15.43 8.10 34.03
C LYS A 173 14.00 7.60 34.20
N ASP A 174 13.05 8.53 34.20
CA ASP A 174 11.62 8.35 34.39
C ASP A 174 10.81 8.45 33.08
N ALA A 175 11.49 8.54 31.93
CA ALA A 175 10.84 8.65 30.62
C ALA A 175 10.04 7.39 30.25
N THR A 176 8.79 7.58 29.84
CA THR A 176 7.92 6.57 29.22
C THR A 176 7.32 7.10 27.93
N LEU A 177 6.68 6.23 27.14
CA LEU A 177 5.93 6.63 25.95
C LEU A 177 4.76 7.58 26.29
N GLU A 178 4.19 7.50 27.50
CA GLU A 178 3.04 8.32 27.89
C GLU A 178 3.43 9.70 28.44
N ASN A 179 4.60 9.82 29.08
CA ASN A 179 5.01 11.06 29.75
C ASN A 179 6.04 11.89 28.96
N THR A 180 6.67 11.30 27.94
CA THR A 180 7.71 11.97 27.14
C THR A 180 7.15 12.37 25.78
N PRO A 181 7.15 13.66 25.40
CA PRO A 181 6.63 14.10 24.11
C PRO A 181 7.34 13.41 22.93
N GLU A 182 6.58 12.94 21.95
CA GLU A 182 7.11 12.24 20.78
C GLU A 182 8.28 12.97 20.08
N PRO A 183 8.27 14.31 19.86
CA PRO A 183 9.41 15.01 19.27
C PRO A 183 10.68 14.98 20.14
N GLN A 184 10.57 14.76 21.45
CA GLN A 184 11.73 14.52 22.33
C GLN A 184 12.26 13.09 22.14
N ILE A 185 11.38 12.09 22.01
CA ILE A 185 11.76 10.70 21.73
C ILE A 185 12.45 10.60 20.36
N LYS A 186 11.85 11.14 19.29
CA LYS A 186 12.42 11.17 17.93
C LYS A 186 13.83 11.82 17.91
N ARG A 187 14.01 12.95 18.61
CA ARG A 187 15.34 13.57 18.79
C ARG A 187 16.32 12.71 19.60
N ALA A 188 15.87 12.02 20.64
CA ALA A 188 16.71 11.11 21.42
C ALA A 188 17.18 9.90 20.59
N ILE A 189 16.30 9.34 19.75
CA ILE A 189 16.62 8.28 18.78
C ILE A 189 17.71 8.76 17.82
N ARG A 190 17.47 9.88 17.11
CA ARG A 190 18.45 10.46 16.18
C ARG A 190 19.79 10.73 16.87
N ARG A 191 19.79 11.23 18.12
CA ARG A 191 21.03 11.45 18.91
C ARG A 191 21.76 10.16 19.24
N TYR A 192 21.06 9.11 19.67
CA TYR A 192 21.67 7.84 20.07
C TYR A 192 22.24 7.07 18.86
N PHE A 193 21.51 6.96 17.75
CA PHE A 193 22.01 6.26 16.57
C PHE A 193 23.15 7.01 15.86
N ARG A 194 23.16 8.36 15.89
CA ARG A 194 24.32 9.18 15.50
C ARG A 194 25.56 9.01 16.39
N GLN A 195 25.46 8.39 17.57
CA GLN A 195 26.64 8.03 18.39
C GLN A 195 27.16 6.62 18.07
N ILE A 196 26.30 5.72 17.57
CA ILE A 196 26.69 4.38 17.10
C ILE A 196 27.44 4.50 15.77
N ILE A 197 26.95 5.38 14.89
CA ILE A 197 27.64 5.80 13.68
C ILE A 197 28.83 6.65 14.13
N LYS A 198 30.04 6.10 14.06
CA LYS A 198 31.26 6.87 14.35
C LYS A 198 31.25 8.17 13.55
N TYR A 199 31.58 9.28 14.22
CA TYR A 199 31.70 10.58 13.59
C TYR A 199 32.69 10.57 12.43
N ALA A 200 32.18 10.55 11.20
CA ALA A 200 32.82 11.04 9.97
C ALA A 200 34.30 10.66 9.76
N GLU A 201 34.69 9.43 10.06
CA GLU A 201 35.73 8.75 9.28
C GLU A 201 35.01 8.21 8.04
N SER A 202 35.18 8.86 6.89
CA SER A 202 34.52 8.46 5.64
C SER A 202 34.91 7.03 5.25
N ASN A 203 33.93 6.23 4.81
CA ASN A 203 34.03 4.79 4.56
C ASN A 203 34.06 3.93 5.86
N PRO A 204 32.90 3.67 6.49
CA PRO A 204 32.77 2.68 7.56
C PRO A 204 33.18 1.30 7.05
N SER A 205 33.74 0.48 7.94
CA SER A 205 34.03 -0.90 7.57
C SER A 205 32.73 -1.70 7.42
N GLU A 206 32.75 -2.75 6.59
CA GLU A 206 31.65 -3.71 6.48
C GLU A 206 31.22 -4.28 7.85
N LYS A 207 32.16 -4.36 8.80
CA LYS A 207 31.90 -4.74 10.19
C LYS A 207 31.06 -3.70 10.94
N ASP A 208 31.28 -2.41 10.71
CA ASP A 208 30.53 -1.32 11.35
C ASP A 208 29.11 -1.21 10.76
N ILE A 209 28.99 -1.31 9.44
CA ILE A 209 27.69 -1.41 8.74
C ILE A 209 26.88 -2.60 9.30
N LYS A 210 27.51 -3.77 9.41
CA LYS A 210 26.90 -4.98 9.98
C LYS A 210 26.53 -4.81 11.46
N LEU A 211 27.40 -4.19 12.27
CA LEU A 211 27.15 -3.96 13.69
C LEU A 211 25.98 -3.00 13.94
N GLN A 212 25.79 -2.00 13.06
CA GLN A 212 24.64 -1.10 13.11
C GLN A 212 23.32 -1.89 12.94
N LEU A 213 23.20 -2.70 11.88
CA LEU A 213 22.01 -3.50 11.62
C LEU A 213 21.78 -4.56 12.72
N GLN A 214 22.84 -5.22 13.19
CA GLN A 214 22.78 -6.14 14.33
C GLN A 214 22.26 -5.47 15.61
N THR A 215 22.65 -4.21 15.86
CA THR A 215 22.18 -3.42 17.02
C THR A 215 20.72 -3.02 16.86
N PHE A 216 20.32 -2.61 15.66
CA PHE A 216 18.92 -2.35 15.28
C PHE A 216 18.04 -3.58 15.57
N GLY A 217 18.38 -4.74 15.00
CA GLY A 217 17.61 -5.97 15.17
C GLY A 217 17.48 -6.43 16.61
N ARG A 218 18.55 -6.32 17.41
CA ARG A 218 18.52 -6.65 18.84
C ARG A 218 17.55 -5.76 19.61
N LEU A 219 17.56 -4.45 19.37
CA LEU A 219 16.63 -3.52 20.01
C LEU A 219 15.18 -3.78 19.54
N LEU A 220 15.00 -4.05 18.26
CA LEU A 220 13.71 -4.35 17.65
C LEU A 220 13.05 -5.62 18.22
N ILE A 221 13.83 -6.67 18.51
CA ILE A 221 13.39 -7.91 19.17
C ILE A 221 12.95 -7.63 20.62
N ASN A 222 13.74 -6.84 21.35
CA ASN A 222 13.47 -6.54 22.77
C ASN A 222 12.30 -5.56 22.95
N SER A 223 11.98 -4.75 21.94
CA SER A 223 10.93 -3.73 22.02
C SER A 223 9.51 -4.27 21.91
N SER A 224 8.60 -3.55 22.59
CA SER A 224 7.17 -3.82 22.58
C SER A 224 6.50 -3.46 21.24
N GLU A 225 5.24 -3.87 21.05
CA GLU A 225 4.44 -3.46 19.87
C GLU A 225 4.21 -1.94 19.82
N GLN A 226 4.13 -1.27 20.99
CA GLN A 226 3.91 0.17 21.09
C GLN A 226 5.13 1.00 20.65
N GLU A 227 6.34 0.42 20.76
CA GLU A 227 7.57 1.09 20.32
C GLU A 227 7.87 0.91 18.83
N LYS A 228 7.13 0.05 18.09
CA LYS A 228 7.50 -0.33 16.71
C LYS A 228 7.55 0.85 15.74
N ALA A 229 6.57 1.74 15.81
CA ALA A 229 6.53 2.95 15.00
C ALA A 229 7.80 3.83 15.15
N LEU A 230 8.34 3.92 16.37
CA LEU A 230 9.58 4.66 16.65
C LEU A 230 10.82 4.10 15.93
N PHE A 231 10.79 2.86 15.43
CA PHE A 231 11.90 2.32 14.64
C PHE A 231 11.97 2.90 13.23
N LEU A 232 10.92 3.56 12.72
CA LEU A 232 10.98 4.30 11.45
C LEU A 232 12.08 5.39 11.49
N GLU A 233 12.12 6.17 12.56
CA GLU A 233 13.20 7.14 12.85
C GLU A 233 14.58 6.49 12.92
N VAL A 234 14.65 5.24 13.40
CA VAL A 234 15.91 4.49 13.42
C VAL A 234 16.32 4.09 12.01
N VAL A 235 15.37 3.58 11.19
CA VAL A 235 15.61 3.17 9.80
C VAL A 235 16.20 4.33 8.98
N GLN A 236 15.66 5.55 9.10
CA GLN A 236 16.22 6.74 8.44
C GLN A 236 17.69 7.01 8.81
N THR A 237 18.09 6.71 10.06
CA THR A 237 19.48 6.87 10.51
C THR A 237 20.41 5.73 10.11
N LEU A 238 19.91 4.63 9.55
CA LEU A 238 20.76 3.54 9.08
C LEU A 238 21.60 3.98 7.87
N TYR A 239 22.77 3.34 7.69
CA TYR A 239 23.49 3.41 6.43
C TYR A 239 22.58 2.97 5.29
N GLN A 240 22.75 3.56 4.11
CA GLN A 240 21.95 3.32 2.91
C GLN A 240 21.66 1.82 2.69
N ARG A 241 22.72 1.00 2.70
CA ARG A 241 22.70 -0.46 2.47
C ARG A 241 21.90 -1.27 3.49
N ASN A 242 21.57 -0.65 4.62
CA ASN A 242 20.80 -1.23 5.72
C ASN A 242 19.35 -0.73 5.78
N ARG A 243 18.97 0.36 5.05
CA ARG A 243 17.64 0.99 5.19
C ARG A 243 16.50 0.03 4.81
N LEU A 244 16.56 -0.58 3.62
CA LEU A 244 15.57 -1.57 3.18
C LEU A 244 15.47 -2.75 4.16
N LYS A 245 16.60 -3.37 4.51
CA LYS A 245 16.64 -4.49 5.48
C LYS A 245 16.15 -4.14 6.88
N GLY A 246 16.38 -2.89 7.31
CA GLY A 246 15.83 -2.36 8.55
C GLY A 246 14.30 -2.28 8.49
N LEU A 247 13.75 -1.81 7.38
CA LEU A 247 12.31 -1.72 7.13
C LEU A 247 11.66 -3.12 7.03
N GLU A 248 12.26 -4.04 6.25
CA GLU A 248 11.86 -5.47 6.19
C GLU A 248 11.81 -6.11 7.57
N ALA A 249 12.89 -5.95 8.36
CA ALA A 249 12.96 -6.50 9.71
C ALA A 249 11.92 -5.86 10.64
N LEU A 250 11.68 -4.54 10.54
CA LEU A 250 10.63 -3.84 11.29
C LEU A 250 9.26 -4.45 11.01
N PHE A 251 8.83 -4.50 9.75
CA PHE A 251 7.56 -5.11 9.34
C PHE A 251 7.44 -6.58 9.74
N ALA A 252 8.52 -7.36 9.60
CA ALA A 252 8.57 -8.75 10.03
C ALA A 252 8.40 -8.91 11.55
N SER A 253 8.80 -7.92 12.35
CA SER A 253 8.75 -7.94 13.81
C SER A 253 7.41 -7.55 14.44
N CYS A 254 6.50 -6.94 13.67
CA CYS A 254 5.16 -6.57 14.11
C CYS A 254 4.29 -7.83 14.31
N LYS A 255 3.92 -8.12 15.56
CA LYS A 255 3.20 -9.35 15.95
C LYS A 255 1.73 -9.35 15.55
N THR A 256 1.13 -8.17 15.32
CA THR A 256 -0.24 -8.05 14.84
C THR A 256 -0.31 -7.27 13.53
N ASP A 257 -1.30 -7.60 12.71
CA ASP A 257 -1.56 -6.87 11.46
C ASP A 257 -1.93 -5.41 11.74
N LYS A 258 -2.63 -5.12 12.85
CA LYS A 258 -2.92 -3.76 13.30
C LYS A 258 -1.65 -2.94 13.58
N THR A 259 -0.67 -3.52 14.29
CA THR A 259 0.63 -2.85 14.50
C THR A 259 1.33 -2.62 13.17
N ARG A 260 1.26 -3.61 12.26
CA ARG A 260 1.91 -3.55 10.95
C ARG A 260 1.31 -2.45 10.07
N GLN A 261 -0.02 -2.34 10.02
CA GLN A 261 -0.75 -1.28 9.32
C GLN A 261 -0.47 0.09 9.91
N ALA A 262 -0.42 0.24 11.25
CA ALA A 262 -0.06 1.51 11.88
C ALA A 262 1.37 1.97 11.52
N VAL A 263 2.34 1.04 11.48
CA VAL A 263 3.70 1.34 10.99
C VAL A 263 3.71 1.69 9.50
N ALA A 264 2.91 1.00 8.69
CA ALA A 264 2.79 1.27 7.26
C ALA A 264 2.11 2.62 6.95
N ALA A 265 1.16 3.05 7.78
CA ALA A 265 0.51 4.35 7.67
C ALA A 265 1.49 5.49 7.95
N GLU A 266 2.26 5.45 9.05
CA GLU A 266 3.28 6.47 9.34
C GLU A 266 4.40 6.46 8.29
N ALA A 267 4.85 5.27 7.86
CA ALA A 267 5.85 5.12 6.80
C ALA A 267 5.36 5.59 5.41
N GLY A 268 4.05 5.65 5.19
CA GLY A 268 3.44 6.16 3.96
C GLY A 268 3.40 7.68 3.86
N SER A 269 3.79 8.41 4.92
CA SER A 269 3.78 9.88 4.88
C SER A 269 4.82 10.43 3.88
N PRO A 270 4.48 11.46 3.09
CA PRO A 270 5.38 12.03 2.09
C PRO A 270 6.71 12.51 2.69
N GLU A 271 6.67 13.08 3.89
CA GLU A 271 7.85 13.55 4.61
C GLU A 271 8.79 12.40 4.98
N TYR A 272 8.23 11.30 5.52
CA TYR A 272 9.03 10.14 5.90
C TYR A 272 9.65 9.46 4.69
N ILE A 273 8.83 9.16 3.66
CA ILE A 273 9.32 8.43 2.49
C ILE A 273 10.32 9.26 1.68
N LYS A 274 10.17 10.59 1.64
CA LYS A 274 11.19 11.49 1.11
C LYS A 274 12.48 11.46 1.94
N GLU A 275 12.40 11.68 3.25
CA GLU A 275 13.58 11.69 4.13
C GLU A 275 14.33 10.32 4.07
N LEU A 276 13.59 9.20 4.01
CA LEU A 276 14.14 7.85 3.87
C LEU A 276 14.91 7.65 2.56
N THR A 277 14.37 8.13 1.44
CA THR A 277 14.82 7.75 0.09
C THR A 277 15.80 8.75 -0.53
N THR A 278 15.73 10.03 -0.17
CA THR A 278 16.54 11.10 -0.79
C THR A 278 17.58 11.73 0.15
N THR A 279 17.51 11.50 1.46
CA THR A 279 18.51 12.03 2.40
C THR A 279 19.77 11.15 2.38
N PRO A 280 20.96 11.71 2.12
CA PRO A 280 22.21 10.96 2.21
C PRO A 280 22.43 10.39 3.61
N ASP A 281 23.06 9.22 3.70
CA ASP A 281 23.57 8.67 4.95
C ASP A 281 24.88 9.37 5.38
N ALA A 282 25.57 8.81 6.38
CA ALA A 282 26.80 9.38 6.91
C ALA A 282 27.98 9.40 5.91
N ASP A 283 27.91 8.63 4.82
CA ASP A 283 28.91 8.57 3.74
C ASP A 283 28.47 9.34 2.48
N GLY A 284 27.38 10.11 2.58
CA GLY A 284 26.81 10.82 1.44
C GLY A 284 26.07 9.92 0.46
N GLN A 285 25.74 8.66 0.83
CA GLN A 285 25.07 7.71 -0.06
C GLN A 285 23.55 7.76 0.12
N VAL A 286 22.81 7.70 -0.99
CA VAL A 286 21.34 7.66 -1.03
C VAL A 286 20.87 6.29 -1.51
N MET A 287 19.62 5.90 -1.19
CA MET A 287 19.08 4.60 -1.61
C MET A 287 19.10 4.46 -3.13
N SER A 288 19.38 3.25 -3.62
CA SER A 288 19.26 2.94 -5.04
C SER A 288 17.78 2.96 -5.46
N GLU A 289 17.49 3.25 -6.72
CA GLU A 289 16.11 3.25 -7.23
C GLU A 289 15.40 1.91 -6.96
N ASP A 290 16.10 0.78 -7.13
CA ASP A 290 15.56 -0.55 -6.83
C ASP A 290 15.28 -0.74 -5.33
N ASP A 291 16.16 -0.28 -4.41
CA ASP A 291 15.90 -0.31 -2.96
C ASP A 291 14.72 0.60 -2.56
N VAL A 292 14.52 1.73 -3.28
CA VAL A 292 13.42 2.66 -3.06
C VAL A 292 12.10 2.08 -3.56
N THR A 293 12.07 1.48 -4.74
CA THR A 293 10.90 0.76 -5.26
C THR A 293 10.52 -0.39 -4.33
N ALA A 294 11.49 -1.17 -3.83
CA ALA A 294 11.26 -2.21 -2.84
C ALA A 294 10.69 -1.66 -1.52
N ALA A 295 11.25 -0.58 -0.99
CA ALA A 295 10.79 0.02 0.27
C ALA A 295 9.38 0.63 0.16
N SER A 296 9.09 1.31 -0.96
CA SER A 296 7.77 1.86 -1.27
C SER A 296 6.71 0.76 -1.43
N ALA A 297 7.03 -0.29 -2.20
CA ALA A 297 6.16 -1.46 -2.34
C ALA A 297 5.86 -2.10 -0.98
N LEU A 298 6.88 -2.39 -0.18
CA LEU A 298 6.73 -2.96 1.16
C LEU A 298 5.85 -2.12 2.10
N ILE A 299 5.88 -0.79 1.98
CA ILE A 299 4.98 0.11 2.73
C ILE A 299 3.55 -0.04 2.21
N ALA A 300 3.34 0.09 0.90
CA ALA A 300 2.02 -0.01 0.29
C ALA A 300 1.37 -1.41 0.45
N GLU A 301 2.15 -2.49 0.48
CA GLU A 301 1.74 -3.88 0.76
C GLU A 301 1.11 -4.08 2.15
N ASN A 302 1.43 -3.19 3.09
CA ASN A 302 1.11 -3.36 4.50
C ASN A 302 0.10 -2.35 5.05
N GLN A 303 -0.43 -1.46 4.20
CA GLN A 303 -1.49 -0.50 4.54
C GLN A 303 -2.90 -1.11 4.46
N SER A 304 -3.87 -0.50 5.15
CA SER A 304 -5.29 -0.78 4.91
C SER A 304 -5.82 0.01 3.70
N GLU A 305 -7.03 -0.28 3.21
CA GLU A 305 -7.68 0.52 2.15
C GLU A 305 -7.83 2.01 2.52
N GLU A 306 -8.13 2.32 3.80
CA GLU A 306 -8.24 3.71 4.29
C GLU A 306 -6.86 4.39 4.30
N ASP A 307 -5.84 3.74 4.87
CA ASP A 307 -4.49 4.28 4.95
C ASP A 307 -3.86 4.45 3.55
N ARG A 308 -4.09 3.49 2.64
CA ARG A 308 -3.55 3.50 1.27
C ARG A 308 -4.19 4.61 0.42
N THR A 309 -5.50 4.81 0.55
CA THR A 309 -6.18 5.94 -0.09
C THR A 309 -5.60 7.26 0.38
N GLN A 310 -5.46 7.43 1.70
CA GLN A 310 -4.98 8.68 2.28
C GLN A 310 -3.50 8.94 1.97
N ALA A 311 -2.64 7.93 2.06
CA ALA A 311 -1.22 8.04 1.71
C ALA A 311 -1.00 8.37 0.23
N HIS A 312 -1.85 7.88 -0.68
CA HIS A 312 -1.77 8.25 -2.11
C HIS A 312 -2.21 9.70 -2.33
N GLU A 313 -3.34 10.11 -1.75
CA GLU A 313 -3.77 11.52 -1.79
C GLU A 313 -2.66 12.46 -1.26
N ASP A 314 -2.05 12.14 -0.13
CA ASP A 314 -1.00 12.99 0.48
C ASP A 314 0.29 12.99 -0.35
N TYR A 315 0.70 11.82 -0.90
CA TYR A 315 1.87 11.71 -1.78
C TYR A 315 1.68 12.45 -3.10
N ASP A 316 0.53 12.33 -3.76
CA ASP A 316 0.27 13.05 -5.01
C ASP A 316 0.25 14.57 -4.82
N ASN A 317 -0.35 15.06 -3.73
CA ASN A 317 -0.28 16.48 -3.37
C ASN A 317 1.18 16.93 -3.16
N ALA A 318 1.98 16.17 -2.42
CA ALA A 318 3.39 16.49 -2.19
C ALA A 318 4.24 16.41 -3.48
N ARG A 319 3.91 15.49 -4.38
CA ARG A 319 4.51 15.34 -5.72
C ARG A 319 4.19 16.55 -6.61
N ALA A 320 2.94 16.98 -6.64
CA ALA A 320 2.50 18.17 -7.37
C ALA A 320 3.15 19.46 -6.83
N GLU A 321 3.21 19.63 -5.50
CA GLU A 321 3.92 20.75 -4.87
C GLU A 321 5.42 20.74 -5.17
N TRP A 322 6.05 19.55 -5.23
CA TRP A 322 7.45 19.41 -5.59
C TRP A 322 7.72 19.84 -7.03
N PHE A 323 6.89 19.45 -7.99
CA PHE A 323 7.03 19.88 -9.39
C PHE A 323 6.86 21.39 -9.54
N GLU A 324 5.81 21.98 -8.96
CA GLU A 324 5.57 23.44 -9.02
C GLU A 324 6.74 24.22 -8.40
N LYS A 325 7.26 23.77 -7.25
CA LYS A 325 8.37 24.43 -6.56
C LYS A 325 9.69 24.36 -7.33
N ASN A 326 9.94 23.29 -8.08
CA ASN A 326 11.22 23.05 -8.74
C ASN A 326 11.21 23.27 -10.26
N LYS A 327 10.07 23.69 -10.84
CA LYS A 327 9.85 23.80 -12.29
C LYS A 327 11.04 24.41 -13.07
N ASP A 328 11.42 25.64 -12.75
CA ASP A 328 12.49 26.36 -13.46
C ASP A 328 13.85 25.64 -13.32
N ALA A 329 14.10 25.01 -12.17
CA ALA A 329 15.32 24.25 -11.91
C ALA A 329 15.33 22.90 -12.65
N LEU A 330 14.17 22.26 -12.81
CA LEU A 330 13.99 21.05 -13.62
C LEU A 330 14.18 21.35 -15.10
N GLU A 331 13.61 22.45 -15.62
CA GLU A 331 13.83 22.88 -17.01
C GLU A 331 15.32 23.14 -17.31
N ALA A 332 16.05 23.74 -16.36
CA ALA A 332 17.50 23.95 -16.49
C ALA A 332 18.31 22.64 -16.38
N LEU A 333 17.94 21.75 -15.47
CA LEU A 333 18.55 20.42 -15.31
C LEU A 333 18.38 19.58 -16.57
N ASP A 334 17.17 19.52 -17.13
CA ASP A 334 16.86 18.81 -18.37
C ASP A 334 17.70 19.30 -19.56
N GLN A 335 17.92 20.61 -19.68
CA GLN A 335 18.77 21.19 -20.72
C GLN A 335 20.23 20.74 -20.58
N LYS A 336 20.75 20.68 -19.34
CA LYS A 336 22.10 20.16 -19.07
C LYS A 336 22.22 18.67 -19.39
N LEU A 337 21.26 17.85 -18.94
CA LEU A 337 21.24 16.41 -19.18
C LEU A 337 21.19 16.09 -20.68
N LYS A 338 20.25 16.70 -21.43
CA LYS A 338 20.13 16.54 -22.89
C LYS A 338 21.38 17.01 -23.63
N LYS A 339 22.02 18.09 -23.18
CA LYS A 339 23.29 18.55 -23.76
C LYS A 339 24.41 17.53 -23.55
N ALA A 340 24.56 17.02 -22.33
CA ALA A 340 25.59 16.04 -21.98
C ALA A 340 25.39 14.71 -22.73
N GLU A 341 24.14 14.25 -22.88
CA GLU A 341 23.76 13.09 -23.68
C GLU A 341 24.16 13.24 -25.16
N VAL A 342 23.81 14.38 -25.78
CA VAL A 342 24.17 14.68 -27.18
C VAL A 342 25.69 14.81 -27.38
N GLU A 343 26.41 15.34 -26.39
CA GLU A 343 27.87 15.49 -26.42
C GLU A 343 28.61 14.19 -26.02
N GLY A 344 27.92 13.18 -25.49
CA GLY A 344 28.49 11.92 -25.03
C GLY A 344 29.39 12.05 -23.79
N ILE A 345 29.11 13.04 -22.93
CA ILE A 345 29.90 13.36 -21.73
C ILE A 345 29.07 13.23 -20.45
N GLU A 346 29.74 13.19 -19.30
CA GLU A 346 29.08 13.24 -18.00
C GLU A 346 28.57 14.67 -17.71
N PRO A 347 27.33 14.85 -17.22
CA PRO A 347 26.77 16.18 -16.97
C PRO A 347 27.43 16.88 -15.77
N GLU A 348 27.96 18.08 -15.97
CA GLU A 348 28.46 18.94 -14.89
C GLU A 348 27.30 19.53 -14.06
N LEU A 349 26.91 18.80 -13.01
CA LEU A 349 25.86 19.18 -12.07
C LEU A 349 26.44 19.77 -10.77
N THR A 350 25.82 20.85 -10.31
CA THR A 350 25.99 21.37 -8.94
C THR A 350 25.37 20.42 -7.92
N ASP A 351 25.73 20.54 -6.64
CA ASP A 351 25.19 19.65 -5.60
C ASP A 351 23.67 19.82 -5.40
N ALA A 352 23.13 21.01 -5.68
CA ALA A 352 21.68 21.25 -5.71
C ALA A 352 21.00 20.54 -6.89
N GLU A 353 21.62 20.52 -8.07
CA GLU A 353 21.13 19.81 -9.25
C GLU A 353 21.23 18.28 -9.08
N LYS A 354 22.29 17.79 -8.44
CA LYS A 354 22.41 16.37 -8.05
C LYS A 354 21.30 15.96 -7.07
N GLN A 355 21.06 16.77 -6.03
CA GLN A 355 19.97 16.50 -5.08
C GLN A 355 18.60 16.55 -5.78
N LEU A 356 18.38 17.49 -6.70
CA LEU A 356 17.14 17.56 -7.47
C LEU A 356 16.94 16.33 -8.36
N LEU A 357 18.01 15.84 -9.00
CA LEU A 357 17.99 14.60 -9.78
C LEU A 357 17.70 13.38 -8.91
N ILE A 358 18.33 13.26 -7.73
CA ILE A 358 18.05 12.21 -6.74
C ILE A 358 16.58 12.26 -6.28
N GLU A 359 16.03 13.45 -6.02
CA GLU A 359 14.63 13.59 -5.65
C GLU A 359 13.69 13.16 -6.78
N ARG A 360 14.01 13.47 -8.05
CA ARG A 360 13.26 12.98 -9.21
C ARG A 360 13.32 11.46 -9.37
N GLN A 361 14.52 10.89 -9.27
CA GLN A 361 14.76 9.45 -9.42
C GLN A 361 14.11 8.64 -8.29
N ASN A 362 14.36 9.03 -7.04
CA ASN A 362 13.92 8.26 -5.88
C ASN A 362 12.49 8.63 -5.47
N PHE A 363 12.23 9.91 -5.14
CA PHE A 363 10.95 10.33 -4.56
C PHE A 363 9.82 10.45 -5.59
N ILE A 364 10.09 10.71 -6.87
CA ILE A 364 9.05 10.74 -7.91
C ILE A 364 8.94 9.39 -8.62
N LYS A 365 10.00 8.94 -9.30
CA LYS A 365 9.96 7.75 -10.15
C LYS A 365 9.87 6.45 -9.33
N ALA A 366 10.86 6.19 -8.48
CA ALA A 366 10.98 4.89 -7.80
C ALA A 366 9.92 4.67 -6.71
N VAL A 367 9.50 5.71 -5.98
CA VAL A 367 8.36 5.64 -5.04
C VAL A 367 7.07 5.34 -5.79
N SER A 368 6.71 6.10 -6.83
CA SER A 368 5.48 5.84 -7.63
C SER A 368 5.47 4.42 -8.19
N ALA A 369 6.60 3.93 -8.72
CA ALA A 369 6.73 2.56 -9.20
C ALA A 369 6.47 1.51 -8.10
N GLY A 370 6.97 1.76 -6.88
CA GLY A 370 6.72 0.89 -5.73
C GLY A 370 5.25 0.87 -5.30
N GLU A 371 4.51 1.98 -5.42
CA GLU A 371 3.09 2.01 -5.07
C GLU A 371 2.23 1.09 -5.95
N PHE A 372 2.48 1.05 -7.27
CA PHE A 372 1.80 0.11 -8.17
C PHE A 372 2.04 -1.35 -7.76
N ILE A 373 3.31 -1.71 -7.53
CA ILE A 373 3.69 -3.08 -7.14
C ILE A 373 3.04 -3.41 -5.79
N GLY A 374 3.18 -2.51 -4.81
CA GLY A 374 2.72 -2.77 -3.46
C GLY A 374 1.20 -2.80 -3.32
N VAL A 375 0.44 -1.99 -4.08
CA VAL A 375 -1.03 -2.08 -4.14
C VAL A 375 -1.46 -3.42 -4.73
N GLN A 376 -0.83 -3.86 -5.82
CA GLN A 376 -1.15 -5.13 -6.46
C GLN A 376 -0.87 -6.33 -5.53
N GLU A 377 0.23 -6.27 -4.78
CA GLU A 377 0.68 -7.35 -3.88
C GLU A 377 0.13 -7.24 -2.44
N ASN A 378 -0.55 -6.14 -2.09
CA ASN A 378 -1.17 -5.97 -0.77
C ASN A 378 -2.31 -6.98 -0.55
N LYS A 379 -2.16 -7.83 0.46
CA LYS A 379 -3.15 -8.86 0.86
C LYS A 379 -4.34 -8.35 1.70
N PHE A 380 -4.32 -7.07 2.10
CA PHE A 380 -5.34 -6.41 2.92
C PHE A 380 -6.35 -5.60 2.09
N LEU A 381 -6.11 -5.41 0.80
CA LEU A 381 -7.01 -4.73 -0.14
C LEU A 381 -7.89 -5.75 -0.87
N SER A 382 -9.15 -5.42 -1.08
CA SER A 382 -10.04 -6.15 -1.98
C SER A 382 -9.59 -6.06 -3.44
N ASP A 383 -9.93 -7.06 -4.27
CA ASP A 383 -9.60 -7.04 -5.70
C ASP A 383 -10.30 -5.86 -6.42
N GLU A 384 -11.52 -5.50 -5.99
CA GLU A 384 -12.23 -4.32 -6.45
C GLU A 384 -11.51 -3.02 -6.10
N PHE A 385 -10.97 -2.91 -4.87
CA PHE A 385 -10.16 -1.75 -4.48
C PHE A 385 -8.87 -1.67 -5.30
N LYS A 386 -8.16 -2.79 -5.48
CA LYS A 386 -6.93 -2.82 -6.29
C LYS A 386 -7.18 -2.35 -7.72
N GLU A 387 -8.22 -2.85 -8.37
CA GLU A 387 -8.56 -2.46 -9.74
C GLU A 387 -8.83 -0.95 -9.87
N LEU A 388 -9.63 -0.39 -8.96
CA LEU A 388 -9.94 1.04 -8.95
C LEU A 388 -8.68 1.88 -8.63
N HIS A 389 -7.96 1.52 -7.57
CA HIS A 389 -6.86 2.31 -7.07
C HIS A 389 -5.63 2.27 -7.99
N LEU A 390 -5.35 1.14 -8.67
CA LEU A 390 -4.32 1.09 -9.73
C LEU A 390 -4.69 2.00 -10.92
N SER A 391 -5.99 2.18 -11.22
CA SER A 391 -6.45 3.15 -12.22
C SER A 391 -6.27 4.60 -11.77
N ASP A 392 -6.47 4.89 -10.47
CA ASP A 392 -6.19 6.21 -9.88
C ASP A 392 -4.68 6.52 -9.89
N LEU A 393 -3.84 5.58 -9.42
CA LEU A 393 -2.37 5.67 -9.52
C LEU A 393 -1.93 5.95 -10.96
N ASN A 394 -2.49 5.23 -11.94
CA ASN A 394 -2.20 5.45 -13.36
C ASN A 394 -2.65 6.82 -13.86
N LYS A 395 -3.83 7.29 -13.44
CA LYS A 395 -4.34 8.61 -13.81
C LYS A 395 -3.39 9.70 -13.34
N ASP A 396 -3.02 9.68 -12.07
CA ASP A 396 -2.23 10.75 -11.46
C ASP A 396 -0.75 10.67 -11.91
N ALA A 397 -0.22 9.45 -12.12
CA ALA A 397 1.09 9.25 -12.73
C ALA A 397 1.15 9.70 -14.20
N TYR A 398 0.06 9.64 -14.96
CA TYR A 398 0.01 10.13 -16.35
C TYR A 398 0.11 11.66 -16.45
N GLU A 399 -0.23 12.39 -15.38
CA GLU A 399 -0.12 13.86 -15.34
C GLU A 399 1.31 14.36 -15.09
N VAL A 400 2.26 13.49 -14.67
CA VAL A 400 3.67 13.88 -14.44
C VAL A 400 4.57 13.62 -15.65
N PRO A 401 5.62 14.45 -15.90
CA PRO A 401 6.54 14.27 -17.02
C PRO A 401 7.24 12.91 -17.08
N ASP A 402 7.44 12.28 -15.91
CA ASP A 402 8.20 11.04 -15.73
C ASP A 402 7.36 9.76 -15.91
N TYR A 403 6.13 9.84 -16.44
CA TYR A 403 5.22 8.69 -16.57
C TYR A 403 5.84 7.46 -17.27
N LYS A 404 6.54 7.66 -18.39
CA LYS A 404 7.24 6.56 -19.11
C LYS A 404 8.32 5.93 -18.23
N ASP A 405 9.02 6.73 -17.44
CA ASP A 405 10.11 6.26 -16.58
C ASP A 405 9.60 5.55 -15.33
N ILE A 406 8.42 5.93 -14.81
CA ILE A 406 7.70 5.18 -13.76
C ILE A 406 7.35 3.78 -14.27
N LEU A 407 6.73 3.66 -15.46
CA LEU A 407 6.38 2.37 -16.04
C LEU A 407 7.62 1.51 -16.38
N ASN A 408 8.69 2.13 -16.87
CA ASN A 408 9.99 1.47 -17.06
C ASN A 408 10.54 0.93 -15.74
N GLN A 409 10.55 1.73 -14.67
CA GLN A 409 11.08 1.31 -13.36
C GLN A 409 10.30 0.14 -12.77
N ILE A 410 8.96 0.09 -12.93
CA ILE A 410 8.17 -1.08 -12.55
C ILE A 410 8.66 -2.32 -13.31
N ASN A 411 8.77 -2.24 -14.64
CA ASN A 411 9.17 -3.37 -15.46
C ASN A 411 10.60 -3.84 -15.15
N GLU A 412 11.57 -2.93 -15.14
CA GLU A 412 12.97 -3.23 -14.82
C GLU A 412 13.11 -3.87 -13.43
N TYR A 413 12.43 -3.33 -12.42
CA TYR A 413 12.50 -3.86 -11.07
C TYR A 413 11.91 -5.28 -11.00
N ILE A 414 10.78 -5.55 -11.66
CA ILE A 414 10.17 -6.89 -11.71
C ILE A 414 11.02 -7.89 -12.51
N GLU A 415 11.70 -7.46 -13.58
CA GLU A 415 12.64 -8.32 -14.32
C GLU A 415 13.89 -8.68 -13.49
N LYS A 416 14.46 -7.70 -12.77
CA LYS A 416 15.60 -7.91 -11.86
C LYS A 416 15.21 -8.73 -10.62
N ASN A 417 14.00 -8.52 -10.11
CA ASN A 417 13.49 -9.05 -8.84
C ASN A 417 12.15 -9.80 -9.03
N PRO A 418 12.12 -10.96 -9.71
CA PRO A 418 10.89 -11.71 -9.98
C PRO A 418 10.15 -12.19 -8.72
N ASN A 419 10.79 -12.13 -7.55
CA ASN A 419 10.22 -12.46 -6.24
C ASN A 419 9.42 -11.33 -5.61
N ALA A 420 9.48 -10.11 -6.14
CA ALA A 420 8.68 -9.00 -5.64
C ALA A 420 7.17 -9.29 -5.77
N LEU A 421 6.79 -10.16 -6.71
CA LEU A 421 5.44 -10.69 -6.83
C LEU A 421 5.29 -11.91 -5.92
N THR A 422 4.64 -11.72 -4.77
CA THR A 422 4.47 -12.72 -3.69
C THR A 422 3.04 -13.27 -3.59
N THR A 423 2.10 -12.69 -4.34
CA THR A 423 0.68 -13.03 -4.41
C THR A 423 0.21 -13.28 -5.85
N THR A 424 0.82 -12.66 -6.87
CA THR A 424 0.47 -12.89 -8.29
C THR A 424 1.61 -13.45 -9.14
N SER A 425 1.28 -13.97 -10.34
CA SER A 425 2.27 -14.34 -11.36
C SER A 425 2.65 -13.12 -12.21
N LYS A 426 3.80 -13.15 -12.88
CA LYS A 426 4.25 -12.05 -13.75
C LYS A 426 3.27 -11.80 -14.90
N GLU A 427 2.69 -12.87 -15.44
CA GLU A 427 1.67 -12.84 -16.49
C GLU A 427 0.38 -12.18 -15.99
N GLN A 428 -0.04 -12.47 -14.75
CA GLN A 428 -1.20 -11.85 -14.12
C GLN A 428 -0.93 -10.38 -13.77
N PHE A 429 0.24 -10.08 -13.22
CA PHE A 429 0.70 -8.71 -12.93
C PHE A 429 0.68 -7.85 -14.19
N THR A 430 1.32 -8.30 -15.28
CA THR A 430 1.31 -7.59 -16.57
C THR A 430 -0.11 -7.35 -17.07
N LYS A 431 -1.01 -8.34 -16.98
CA LYS A 431 -2.41 -8.20 -17.38
C LYS A 431 -3.17 -7.16 -16.55
N THR A 432 -2.96 -7.13 -15.23
CA THR A 432 -3.59 -6.12 -14.35
C THR A 432 -3.03 -4.73 -14.61
N MET A 433 -1.70 -4.61 -14.75
CA MET A 433 -1.04 -3.35 -15.08
C MET A 433 -1.48 -2.82 -16.45
N ASP A 434 -1.60 -3.66 -17.48
CA ASP A 434 -2.15 -3.25 -18.78
C ASP A 434 -3.62 -2.82 -18.68
N LYS A 435 -4.42 -3.48 -17.84
CA LYS A 435 -5.81 -3.06 -17.61
C LYS A 435 -5.88 -1.66 -16.97
N ALA A 436 -5.10 -1.43 -15.91
CA ALA A 436 -5.05 -0.14 -15.21
C ALA A 436 -4.43 0.98 -16.07
N THR A 437 -3.43 0.65 -16.89
CA THR A 437 -2.65 1.61 -17.69
C THR A 437 -3.09 1.73 -19.15
N ASN A 438 -4.25 1.16 -19.53
CA ASN A 438 -4.75 1.16 -20.92
C ASN A 438 -3.75 0.51 -21.94
N GLY A 439 -2.95 -0.43 -21.48
CA GLY A 439 -1.89 -1.11 -22.23
C GLY A 439 -0.57 -0.33 -22.33
N ASN A 440 -0.42 0.80 -21.62
CA ASN A 440 0.82 1.56 -21.62
C ASN A 440 1.95 0.78 -20.96
N TYR A 441 1.68 -0.03 -19.93
CA TYR A 441 2.68 -0.87 -19.29
C TYR A 441 3.41 -1.79 -20.28
N SER A 442 2.70 -2.65 -21.01
CA SER A 442 3.32 -3.51 -22.04
C SER A 442 3.91 -2.72 -23.22
N THR A 443 3.35 -1.55 -23.54
CA THR A 443 3.92 -0.66 -24.58
C THR A 443 5.32 -0.19 -24.17
N VAL A 444 5.47 0.25 -22.91
CA VAL A 444 6.74 0.69 -22.35
C VAL A 444 7.71 -0.50 -22.13
N ALA A 445 7.23 -1.59 -21.51
CA ALA A 445 8.03 -2.79 -21.21
C ALA A 445 8.60 -3.48 -22.45
N SER A 446 7.95 -3.36 -23.61
CA SER A 446 8.45 -3.89 -24.89
C SER A 446 9.45 -2.97 -25.61
N GLY A 447 9.76 -1.80 -25.03
CA GLY A 447 10.61 -0.79 -25.66
C GLY A 447 9.96 -0.10 -26.86
N SER A 448 8.62 -0.04 -26.91
CA SER A 448 7.89 0.58 -28.02
C SER A 448 7.94 2.11 -27.95
N ASP A 449 8.08 2.73 -29.12
CA ASP A 449 7.93 4.19 -29.32
C ASP A 449 6.48 4.61 -29.65
N ALA A 450 5.50 3.71 -29.46
CA ALA A 450 4.10 4.05 -29.64
C ALA A 450 3.64 5.09 -28.60
N GLU A 451 2.77 6.01 -29.03
CA GLU A 451 2.20 7.05 -28.19
C GLU A 451 1.40 6.44 -27.02
N LEU A 452 1.72 6.85 -25.80
CA LEU A 452 1.05 6.37 -24.59
C LEU A 452 -0.37 6.92 -24.53
N LYS A 453 -1.34 6.04 -24.26
CA LYS A 453 -2.76 6.38 -24.28
C LYS A 453 -3.15 7.07 -22.99
N ALA A 454 -4.06 8.04 -23.09
CA ALA A 454 -4.66 8.64 -21.91
C ALA A 454 -5.36 7.58 -21.03
N PRO A 455 -5.39 7.77 -19.70
CA PRO A 455 -6.19 6.97 -18.78
C PRO A 455 -7.65 6.90 -19.24
N VAL A 456 -8.28 5.74 -19.10
CA VAL A 456 -9.69 5.58 -19.43
C VAL A 456 -10.51 6.39 -18.43
N GLN A 457 -11.30 7.36 -18.91
CA GLN A 457 -12.26 8.05 -18.05
C GLN A 457 -13.28 7.03 -17.54
N THR A 458 -13.28 6.78 -16.23
CA THR A 458 -14.33 6.03 -15.56
C THR A 458 -15.60 6.87 -15.57
N ASN A 459 -16.40 6.71 -16.63
CA ASN A 459 -17.73 7.30 -16.73
C ASN A 459 -18.62 6.76 -15.61
N THR A 460 -18.65 7.49 -14.49
CA THR A 460 -19.68 7.34 -13.44
C THR A 460 -21.00 8.01 -13.83
N GLU A 461 -21.04 8.64 -15.00
CA GLU A 461 -22.27 8.90 -15.74
C GLU A 461 -22.80 7.59 -16.31
N LYS A 462 -23.87 7.08 -15.68
CA LYS A 462 -24.78 6.12 -16.32
C LYS A 462 -25.27 6.72 -17.63
N GLU A 463 -25.53 5.85 -18.61
CA GLU A 463 -26.28 6.21 -19.82
C GLU A 463 -27.46 7.11 -19.46
N ASP A 464 -27.37 8.39 -19.83
CA ASP A 464 -28.45 9.32 -19.60
C ASP A 464 -29.56 8.98 -20.58
N THR A 465 -30.62 8.34 -20.11
CA THR A 465 -31.80 7.99 -20.92
C THR A 465 -32.68 9.21 -21.17
N THR A 466 -32.10 10.41 -21.26
CA THR A 466 -32.76 11.58 -21.84
C THR A 466 -32.94 11.36 -23.34
N PRO A 467 -34.10 11.73 -23.92
CA PRO A 467 -34.27 11.66 -25.36
C PRO A 467 -33.23 12.55 -26.06
N ASP A 468 -32.45 11.96 -26.96
CA ASP A 468 -31.41 12.65 -27.73
C ASP A 468 -31.99 13.89 -28.44
N LEU A 469 -31.44 15.07 -28.11
CA LEU A 469 -31.75 16.34 -28.75
C LEU A 469 -30.87 16.62 -29.99
N GLY A 470 -30.19 15.60 -30.52
CA GLY A 470 -29.48 15.61 -31.79
C GLY A 470 -28.01 16.00 -31.69
N PHE A 471 -27.33 15.70 -30.57
CA PHE A 471 -25.94 16.13 -30.33
C PHE A 471 -24.96 15.00 -29.98
N ALA A 472 -25.30 13.74 -30.32
CA ALA A 472 -24.39 12.61 -30.16
C ALA A 472 -24.33 11.68 -31.39
N THR A 473 -23.63 12.12 -32.45
CA THR A 473 -22.97 11.16 -33.37
C THR A 473 -21.50 11.49 -33.57
N ARG A 474 -20.65 10.47 -33.35
CA ARG A 474 -19.29 10.43 -33.86
C ARG A 474 -19.35 10.26 -35.39
N GLU A 475 -19.43 11.35 -36.14
CA GLU A 475 -18.98 11.35 -37.52
C GLU A 475 -17.58 11.93 -37.61
N ASN A 476 -16.76 11.36 -38.52
CA ASN A 476 -15.35 11.72 -38.66
C ASN A 476 -15.18 13.23 -38.84
N VAL A 477 -14.29 13.83 -38.06
CA VAL A 477 -13.93 15.25 -38.21
C VAL A 477 -13.44 15.48 -39.62
N ASP A 478 -14.21 16.24 -40.41
CA ASP A 478 -13.85 16.59 -41.78
C ASP A 478 -12.60 17.48 -41.78
N THR A 479 -11.46 16.84 -42.02
CA THR A 479 -10.13 17.47 -42.07
C THR A 479 -10.01 18.50 -43.18
N SER A 480 -10.86 18.44 -44.22
CA SER A 480 -10.91 19.47 -45.25
C SER A 480 -11.53 20.77 -44.70
N ARG A 481 -12.60 20.66 -43.89
CA ARG A 481 -13.26 21.79 -43.23
C ARG A 481 -12.39 22.41 -42.13
N LEU A 482 -11.63 21.60 -41.39
CA LEU A 482 -10.65 22.07 -40.41
C LEU A 482 -9.49 22.83 -41.09
N THR A 483 -9.02 22.34 -42.23
CA THR A 483 -7.99 23.01 -43.04
C THR A 483 -8.49 24.33 -43.62
N ALA A 484 -9.74 24.38 -44.12
CA ALA A 484 -10.36 25.61 -44.61
C ALA A 484 -10.51 26.68 -43.51
N LEU A 485 -10.90 26.28 -42.30
CA LEU A 485 -10.96 27.16 -41.13
C LEU A 485 -9.57 27.72 -40.76
N ARG A 486 -8.53 26.88 -40.78
CA ARG A 486 -7.15 27.34 -40.55
C ARG A 486 -6.69 28.35 -41.60
N GLN A 487 -7.04 28.16 -42.87
CA GLN A 487 -6.73 29.12 -43.94
C GLN A 487 -7.49 30.46 -43.75
N GLN A 488 -8.77 30.45 -43.36
CA GLN A 488 -9.52 31.68 -43.05
C GLN A 488 -8.90 32.48 -41.90
N ILE A 489 -8.39 31.80 -40.87
CA ILE A 489 -7.71 32.46 -39.73
C ILE A 489 -6.41 33.14 -40.20
N MET A 490 -5.62 32.50 -41.08
CA MET A 490 -4.37 33.10 -41.59
C MET A 490 -4.57 34.34 -42.49
N THR A 491 -5.77 34.54 -43.05
CA THR A 491 -6.06 35.70 -43.91
C THR A 491 -6.65 36.92 -43.18
N THR A 492 -6.88 36.85 -41.87
CA THR A 492 -7.52 37.95 -41.12
C THR A 492 -6.48 38.81 -40.41
N ASP A 493 -5.75 39.60 -41.20
CA ASP A 493 -4.75 40.55 -40.71
C ASP A 493 -5.46 41.76 -40.08
N ASN A 494 -5.78 41.69 -38.78
CA ASN A 494 -6.36 42.81 -38.05
C ASN A 494 -5.82 42.91 -36.62
N LYS A 495 -4.99 43.94 -36.40
CA LYS A 495 -4.41 44.28 -35.09
C LYS A 495 -5.49 44.82 -34.14
N GLN A 496 -6.16 43.93 -33.42
CA GLN A 496 -6.80 44.28 -32.15
C GLN A 496 -6.05 43.62 -31.01
N SER A 497 -5.23 44.43 -30.33
CA SER A 497 -4.55 44.04 -29.10
C SER A 497 -5.59 43.84 -27.99
N PHE A 498 -5.85 42.59 -27.60
CA PHE A 498 -6.57 42.31 -26.38
C PHE A 498 -5.72 42.76 -25.19
N LYS A 499 -6.16 43.85 -24.56
CA LYS A 499 -5.62 44.28 -23.27
C LYS A 499 -6.19 43.33 -22.22
N VAL A 500 -5.41 42.33 -21.82
CA VAL A 500 -5.76 41.51 -20.65
C VAL A 500 -5.67 42.41 -19.43
N GLU A 501 -6.81 42.90 -18.95
CA GLU A 501 -6.88 43.43 -17.59
C GLU A 501 -6.59 42.25 -16.65
N LYS A 502 -5.46 42.36 -15.93
CA LYS A 502 -5.18 41.49 -14.79
C LYS A 502 -6.20 41.81 -13.71
N ASN A 503 -7.37 41.18 -13.81
CA ASN A 503 -8.17 40.92 -12.63
C ASN A 503 -7.27 40.10 -11.71
N ASN A 504 -6.92 40.68 -10.57
CA ASN A 504 -6.23 39.98 -9.49
C ASN A 504 -7.18 38.92 -8.96
N THR A 505 -7.19 37.76 -9.61
CA THR A 505 -7.85 36.56 -9.11
C THR A 505 -7.00 36.09 -7.94
N THR A 506 -7.31 36.61 -6.74
CA THR A 506 -6.80 36.07 -5.49
C THR A 506 -7.26 34.62 -5.42
N ASN A 507 -6.34 33.70 -5.74
CA ASN A 507 -6.58 32.26 -5.68
C ASN A 507 -7.15 31.92 -4.30
N PRO A 508 -8.34 31.32 -4.21
CA PRO A 508 -8.98 31.07 -2.93
C PRO A 508 -8.29 29.92 -2.21
N ILE A 509 -7.29 30.25 -1.40
CA ILE A 509 -6.86 29.56 -0.18
C ILE A 509 -6.68 28.04 -0.34
N LYS A 510 -5.45 27.61 -0.63
CA LYS A 510 -5.07 26.19 -0.79
C LYS A 510 -4.57 25.50 0.50
N THR A 511 -4.62 26.15 1.66
CA THR A 511 -4.03 25.62 2.91
C THR A 511 -5.06 25.45 4.03
N ALA A 512 -4.99 24.30 4.73
CA ALA A 512 -5.85 23.98 5.88
C ALA A 512 -5.77 25.02 7.01
N ASN A 513 -4.59 25.62 7.21
CA ASN A 513 -4.33 26.65 8.22
C ASN A 513 -5.30 27.83 8.09
N THR A 514 -5.52 28.34 6.88
CA THR A 514 -6.33 29.54 6.64
C THR A 514 -7.84 29.27 6.70
N LEU A 515 -8.27 28.01 6.48
CA LEU A 515 -9.66 27.63 6.76
C LEU A 515 -9.92 27.52 8.27
N ASN A 516 -8.96 26.98 9.03
CA ASN A 516 -9.03 26.91 10.48
C ASN A 516 -9.03 28.30 11.13
N GLU A 517 -8.20 29.23 10.63
CA GLU A 517 -8.21 30.65 11.01
C GLU A 517 -9.62 31.25 10.80
N LYS A 518 -10.16 31.17 9.58
CA LYS A 518 -11.50 31.70 9.27
C LYS A 518 -12.62 31.08 10.11
N MET A 519 -12.57 29.78 10.39
CA MET A 519 -13.56 29.10 11.25
C MET A 519 -13.43 29.47 12.74
N SER A 520 -12.23 29.85 13.18
CA SER A 520 -11.96 30.34 14.54
C SER A 520 -12.36 31.80 14.72
N GLU A 521 -12.21 32.63 13.68
CA GLU A 521 -12.63 34.04 13.64
C GLU A 521 -14.15 34.22 13.50
N ALA A 522 -14.87 33.20 13.05
CA ALA A 522 -16.32 33.24 12.85
C ALA A 522 -17.09 33.44 14.18
N ALA A 523 -17.70 34.63 14.33
CA ALA A 523 -18.31 35.09 15.57
C ALA A 523 -19.61 34.35 15.93
N ASN A 524 -20.32 33.80 14.94
CA ASN A 524 -21.57 33.09 15.15
C ASN A 524 -21.78 31.91 14.16
N ASN A 525 -22.85 31.14 14.37
CA ASN A 525 -23.15 29.96 13.53
C ASN A 525 -23.58 30.30 12.09
N GLN A 526 -24.13 31.50 11.81
CA GLN A 526 -24.42 31.93 10.44
C GLN A 526 -23.12 32.21 9.66
N ASP A 527 -22.12 32.82 10.30
CA ASP A 527 -20.80 33.06 9.69
C ASP A 527 -20.12 31.73 9.33
N ARG A 528 -20.16 30.75 10.25
CA ARG A 528 -19.66 29.38 10.00
C ARG A 528 -20.39 28.69 8.86
N LEU A 529 -21.71 28.84 8.78
CA LEU A 529 -22.51 28.29 7.66
C LEU A 529 -22.22 29.01 6.33
N ALA A 530 -21.87 30.30 6.34
CA ALA A 530 -21.42 31.03 5.16
C ALA A 530 -20.05 30.54 4.67
N ILE A 531 -19.09 30.32 5.58
CA ILE A 531 -17.80 29.71 5.28
C ILE A 531 -17.99 28.31 4.69
N ILE A 532 -18.82 27.46 5.32
CA ILE A 532 -19.13 26.13 4.78
C ILE A 532 -19.72 26.26 3.37
N LYS A 533 -20.68 27.17 3.14
CA LYS A 533 -21.29 27.37 1.82
C LYS A 533 -20.25 27.75 0.75
N GLU A 534 -19.29 28.60 1.09
CA GLU A 534 -18.26 29.09 0.15
C GLU A 534 -17.16 28.05 -0.15
N PHE A 535 -16.76 27.27 0.86
CA PHE A 535 -15.58 26.39 0.79
C PHE A 535 -15.89 24.90 0.65
N PHE A 536 -17.14 24.44 0.83
CA PHE A 536 -17.48 23.01 0.82
C PHE A 536 -17.08 22.26 -0.47
N GLU A 537 -17.25 22.87 -1.66
CA GLU A 537 -16.80 22.26 -2.92
C GLU A 537 -15.33 22.55 -3.25
N LYS A 538 -14.69 23.47 -2.53
CA LYS A 538 -13.29 23.89 -2.75
C LYS A 538 -12.30 23.18 -1.82
N SER A 539 -12.79 22.58 -0.72
CA SER A 539 -11.96 21.97 0.32
C SER A 539 -12.38 20.51 0.56
N PRO A 540 -11.64 19.54 -0.02
CA PRO A 540 -11.85 18.11 0.25
C PRO A 540 -11.77 17.77 1.75
N MET A 541 -10.85 18.42 2.49
CA MET A 541 -10.74 18.26 3.94
C MET A 541 -12.01 18.68 4.69
N LEU A 542 -12.60 19.83 4.36
CA LEU A 542 -13.87 20.27 4.96
C LEU A 542 -15.01 19.29 4.64
N LYS A 543 -15.02 18.75 3.43
CA LYS A 543 -15.99 17.76 2.95
C LYS A 543 -15.88 16.44 3.70
N LYS A 544 -14.66 15.88 3.84
CA LYS A 544 -14.36 14.69 4.67
C LYS A 544 -14.68 14.93 6.15
N ALA A 545 -14.32 16.09 6.72
CA ALA A 545 -14.56 16.42 8.12
C ALA A 545 -16.06 16.55 8.47
N LEU A 546 -16.85 17.22 7.61
CA LEU A 546 -18.30 17.30 7.76
C LEU A 546 -18.97 15.93 7.54
N GLU A 547 -18.46 15.09 6.64
CA GLU A 547 -18.96 13.71 6.47
C GLU A 547 -18.75 12.89 7.75
N LYS A 548 -17.54 12.91 8.32
CA LYS A 548 -17.24 12.23 9.60
C LYS A 548 -18.10 12.75 10.76
N TYR A 549 -18.27 14.08 10.85
CA TYR A 549 -19.09 14.70 11.89
C TYR A 549 -20.57 14.31 11.79
N VAL A 550 -21.15 14.33 10.59
CA VAL A 550 -22.56 13.98 10.40
C VAL A 550 -22.80 12.48 10.60
N ILE A 551 -21.92 11.60 10.10
CA ILE A 551 -22.03 10.14 10.31
C ILE A 551 -21.96 9.77 11.80
N GLY A 552 -21.12 10.44 12.58
CA GLY A 552 -21.00 10.20 14.03
C GLY A 552 -22.12 10.82 14.88
N ALA A 553 -23.06 11.57 14.30
CA ALA A 553 -24.03 12.34 15.05
C ALA A 553 -25.36 11.62 15.27
N THR A 554 -25.80 11.58 16.54
CA THR A 554 -27.06 10.95 16.99
C THR A 554 -28.32 11.58 16.40
N ASP A 555 -28.25 12.84 15.95
CA ASP A 555 -29.31 13.53 15.20
C ASP A 555 -28.75 14.11 13.88
N SER A 556 -28.48 13.20 12.95
CA SER A 556 -28.03 13.54 11.60
C SER A 556 -29.02 14.42 10.83
N LEU A 557 -30.33 14.24 11.05
CA LEU A 557 -31.40 14.94 10.32
C LEU A 557 -31.41 16.45 10.63
N THR A 558 -31.32 16.82 11.91
CA THR A 558 -31.27 18.23 12.33
C THR A 558 -30.01 18.92 11.79
N ILE A 559 -28.86 18.24 11.82
CA ILE A 559 -27.59 18.80 11.31
C ILE A 559 -27.65 18.99 9.79
N LEU A 560 -28.09 17.99 9.02
CA LEU A 560 -28.30 18.12 7.57
C LEU A 560 -29.22 19.29 7.23
N ASN A 561 -30.30 19.47 8.00
CA ASN A 561 -31.26 20.56 7.82
C ASN A 561 -30.76 21.96 8.25
N ALA A 562 -29.61 22.03 8.94
CA ALA A 562 -28.92 23.28 9.26
C ALA A 562 -27.84 23.64 8.22
N LEU A 563 -27.22 22.66 7.57
CA LEU A 563 -26.14 22.86 6.59
C LEU A 563 -26.61 23.54 5.28
N PRO A 564 -25.72 24.21 4.51
CA PRO A 564 -26.03 24.75 3.19
C PRO A 564 -26.48 23.67 2.20
N THR A 565 -27.28 24.04 1.18
CA THR A 565 -27.95 23.07 0.28
C THR A 565 -27.01 22.10 -0.43
N ASN A 566 -25.83 22.55 -0.88
CA ASN A 566 -24.82 21.69 -1.51
C ASN A 566 -24.26 20.66 -0.52
N ALA A 567 -23.84 21.09 0.66
CA ALA A 567 -23.38 20.21 1.73
C ALA A 567 -24.47 19.22 2.19
N ARG A 568 -25.70 19.71 2.40
CA ARG A 568 -26.87 18.89 2.74
C ARG A 568 -27.14 17.81 1.71
N LYS A 569 -27.10 18.14 0.41
CA LYS A 569 -27.34 17.21 -0.70
C LYS A 569 -26.30 16.10 -0.75
N TYR A 570 -25.02 16.47 -0.76
CA TYR A 570 -23.91 15.51 -0.79
C TYR A 570 -23.95 14.56 0.43
N LEU A 571 -24.11 15.11 1.63
CA LEU A 571 -24.10 14.32 2.87
C LEU A 571 -25.35 13.46 3.03
N ALA A 572 -26.53 13.94 2.63
CA ALA A 572 -27.74 13.11 2.60
C ALA A 572 -27.60 11.91 1.64
N GLN A 573 -26.93 12.10 0.49
CA GLN A 573 -26.63 10.99 -0.42
C GLN A 573 -25.67 9.98 0.22
N LYS A 574 -24.57 10.44 0.84
CA LYS A 574 -23.61 9.56 1.54
C LYS A 574 -24.23 8.78 2.70
N LEU A 575 -25.07 9.41 3.52
CA LEU A 575 -25.76 8.72 4.61
C LEU A 575 -26.82 7.74 4.09
N THR A 576 -27.53 8.07 3.00
CA THR A 576 -28.47 7.15 2.35
C THR A 576 -27.75 5.92 1.78
N GLN A 577 -26.58 6.10 1.13
CA GLN A 577 -25.73 5.01 0.65
C GLN A 577 -25.27 4.08 1.78
N LYS A 578 -24.97 4.63 2.96
CA LYS A 578 -24.57 3.87 4.16
C LYS A 578 -25.76 3.29 4.96
N GLY A 579 -27.00 3.45 4.48
CA GLY A 579 -28.21 2.99 5.18
C GLY A 579 -28.53 3.76 6.48
N LEU A 580 -27.89 4.90 6.72
CA LEU A 580 -27.99 5.69 7.95
C LEU A 580 -29.16 6.69 7.95
N LEU A 581 -29.81 6.91 6.82
CA LEU A 581 -31.06 7.67 6.71
C LEU A 581 -32.20 6.74 6.31
N LYS A 582 -33.31 6.80 7.04
CA LYS A 582 -34.55 6.09 6.69
C LYS A 582 -35.39 6.92 5.72
N GLU A 583 -36.34 6.28 5.06
CA GLU A 583 -37.29 6.95 4.15
C GLU A 583 -38.00 8.14 4.83
N GLU A 584 -38.46 7.94 6.07
CA GLU A 584 -39.09 8.98 6.91
C GLU A 584 -38.19 10.19 7.21
N ASP A 585 -36.87 10.00 7.25
CA ASP A 585 -35.90 11.08 7.50
C ASP A 585 -35.61 11.83 6.21
N ILE A 586 -35.53 11.12 5.08
CA ILE A 586 -35.38 11.69 3.74
C ILE A 586 -36.57 12.59 3.40
N GLU A 587 -37.80 12.18 3.75
CA GLU A 587 -39.00 13.02 3.62
C GLU A 587 -38.92 14.33 4.41
N LYS A 588 -38.26 14.31 5.59
CA LYS A 588 -38.08 15.47 6.47
C LYS A 588 -36.88 16.36 6.10
N LEU A 589 -36.07 15.99 5.10
CA LEU A 589 -34.97 16.84 4.63
C LEU A 589 -35.49 18.13 3.97
N LYS A 590 -34.74 19.22 4.10
CA LYS A 590 -34.96 20.49 3.39
C LYS A 590 -34.31 20.43 2.00
N LEU A 591 -34.75 19.47 1.18
CA LEU A 591 -34.34 19.29 -0.22
C LEU A 591 -35.57 19.43 -1.14
N SER A 592 -35.34 19.60 -2.45
CA SER A 592 -36.43 19.62 -3.43
C SER A 592 -37.13 18.26 -3.52
N ILE A 593 -38.37 18.23 -4.03
CA ILE A 593 -39.16 16.99 -4.19
C ILE A 593 -38.39 15.96 -5.04
N ASN A 594 -37.76 16.39 -6.13
CA ASN A 594 -36.99 15.51 -7.03
C ASN A 594 -35.76 14.92 -6.34
N GLU A 595 -35.06 15.70 -5.51
CA GLU A 595 -33.89 15.21 -4.76
C GLU A 595 -34.28 14.22 -3.67
N LYS A 596 -35.41 14.45 -2.97
CA LYS A 596 -35.98 13.47 -2.05
C LYS A 596 -36.34 12.18 -2.78
N GLN A 597 -37.02 12.27 -3.91
CA GLN A 597 -37.43 11.08 -4.67
C GLN A 597 -36.23 10.25 -5.15
N LEU A 598 -35.12 10.90 -5.51
CA LEU A 598 -33.87 10.24 -5.86
C LEU A 598 -33.23 9.51 -4.66
N LEU A 599 -33.20 10.15 -3.48
CA LEU A 599 -32.72 9.53 -2.24
C LEU A 599 -33.63 8.38 -1.78
N ILE A 600 -34.95 8.52 -1.85
CA ILE A 600 -35.92 7.44 -1.56
C ILE A 600 -35.71 6.26 -2.51
N THR A 601 -35.49 6.53 -3.80
CA THR A 601 -35.18 5.48 -4.80
C THR A 601 -33.85 4.78 -4.48
N MET A 602 -32.84 5.52 -4.03
CA MET A 602 -31.55 4.96 -3.60
C MET A 602 -31.70 4.09 -2.34
N TYR A 603 -32.39 4.58 -1.31
CA TYR A 603 -32.73 3.84 -0.09
C TYR A 603 -33.46 2.53 -0.41
N ARG A 604 -34.51 2.58 -1.23
CA ARG A 604 -35.30 1.40 -1.62
C ARG A 604 -34.53 0.39 -2.47
N LYS A 605 -33.46 0.80 -3.18
CA LYS A 605 -32.55 -0.12 -3.86
C LYS A 605 -31.65 -0.86 -2.87
N ILE A 606 -31.15 -0.17 -1.85
CA ILE A 606 -30.30 -0.74 -0.79
C ILE A 606 -31.08 -1.70 0.11
N GLN A 607 -32.39 -1.47 0.28
CA GLN A 607 -33.27 -2.32 1.10
C GLN A 607 -33.86 -3.55 0.38
N LYS A 608 -33.60 -3.73 -0.92
CA LYS A 608 -33.97 -4.97 -1.62
C LYS A 608 -32.82 -5.98 -1.50
N PRO A 609 -33.05 -7.19 -0.97
CA PRO A 609 -32.10 -8.27 -1.20
C PRO A 609 -32.04 -8.57 -2.71
N GLU A 610 -30.86 -8.88 -3.22
CA GLU A 610 -30.73 -9.40 -4.59
C GLU A 610 -31.49 -10.74 -4.67
N GLU A 611 -32.42 -10.83 -5.62
CA GLU A 611 -33.07 -12.11 -5.95
C GLU A 611 -32.04 -12.97 -6.69
N VAL A 612 -31.75 -14.14 -6.11
CA VAL A 612 -30.76 -15.14 -6.57
C VAL A 612 -31.23 -15.88 -7.81
#